data_AF-A0A6C0LS59-F1
#
_entry.id   AF-A0A6C0LS59-F1
#
_cell.length_a   1.000
_cell.length_b   1.000
_cell.length_c   1.000
_cell.angle_alpha   90.00
_cell.angle_beta   90.00
_cell.angle_gamma   90.00
#
_symmetry.space_group_name_H-M   'P 1'
#
loop_
_entity.id
_entity.type
_entity.pdbx_description
1 polymer ?
#
loop_
_entity_poly.entity_id
_entity_poly.type
_entity_poly.pdbx_seq_one_letter_code
_entity_poly.pdbx_strand_id
1 'polypeptide(L)'
;MHTTHTTHMRPYAFVPDLFEASSLSVLHKDMSDVYLPTITGLTHIFNFYAIFLLFDLYIIPFYKNNGLLPPSKEEIRAYNMFLALDDPLFTPITAEQYPLKEDLDEDELYYVGTGEHAKQYIAITDDEYLEYDLVVRSREFSAHYDMDIMICKIVDN
;
A
#
# COMPACT_ATOMS: atom_id res chain seq x y z
N MET A 1 -8.90 77.36 65.80
CA MET A 1 -7.98 76.85 64.76
C MET A 1 -7.86 75.35 65.00
N HIS A 2 -8.48 74.53 64.14
CA HIS A 2 -8.61 73.08 64.32
C HIS A 2 -7.31 72.35 63.94
N THR A 3 -6.87 71.39 64.76
CA THR A 3 -5.88 70.37 64.38
C THR A 3 -6.47 68.98 64.58
N THR A 4 -6.91 68.39 63.47
CA THR A 4 -7.38 67.01 63.36
C THR A 4 -6.20 66.04 63.32
N HIS A 5 -6.24 65.02 64.19
CA HIS A 5 -5.40 63.83 64.09
C HIS A 5 -5.85 62.95 62.93
N THR A 6 -4.92 62.48 62.11
CA THR A 6 -5.14 61.32 61.24
C THR A 6 -3.90 60.42 61.21
N THR A 7 -4.06 59.27 61.84
CA THR A 7 -3.14 58.14 61.89
C THR A 7 -3.10 57.47 60.51
N HIS A 8 -1.98 57.54 59.79
CA HIS A 8 -1.80 56.80 58.55
C HIS A 8 -1.30 55.38 58.85
N MET A 9 -2.21 54.41 58.92
CA MET A 9 -1.86 53.00 58.73
C MET A 9 -1.49 52.78 57.26
N ARG A 10 -0.29 52.25 57.00
CA ARG A 10 0.09 51.77 55.65
C ARG A 10 -0.64 50.45 55.37
N PRO A 11 -1.24 50.26 54.18
CA PRO A 11 -1.76 48.96 53.79
C PRO A 11 -0.59 47.99 53.58
N TYR A 12 -0.71 46.77 54.09
CA TYR A 12 0.11 45.65 53.66
C TYR A 12 -0.22 45.37 52.20
N ALA A 13 0.58 45.91 51.28
CA ALA A 13 0.60 45.44 49.91
C ALA A 13 1.31 44.09 49.90
N PHE A 14 0.55 43.01 49.78
CA PHE A 14 1.06 41.73 49.30
C PHE A 14 1.69 42.01 47.93
N VAL A 15 3.02 41.95 47.83
CA VAL A 15 3.71 41.89 46.54
C VAL A 15 3.67 40.41 46.15
N PRO A 16 2.90 39.99 45.13
CA PRO A 16 3.01 38.64 44.63
C PRO A 16 4.42 38.49 44.05
N ASP A 17 5.08 37.41 44.47
CA ASP A 17 6.46 37.08 44.17
C ASP A 17 6.83 37.29 42.69
N LEU A 18 7.80 38.19 42.47
CA LEU A 18 8.56 38.30 41.22
C LEU A 18 9.44 37.04 40.97
N PHE A 19 9.36 36.03 41.85
CA PHE A 19 10.18 34.82 41.86
C PHE A 19 9.61 33.64 41.06
N GLU A 20 8.34 33.68 40.61
CA GLU A 20 7.75 32.57 39.84
C GLU A 20 7.88 32.71 38.32
N ALA A 21 8.00 33.93 37.78
CA ALA A 21 8.09 34.13 36.33
C ALA A 21 9.48 33.76 35.77
N SER A 22 10.55 33.99 36.53
CA SER A 22 11.91 33.69 36.09
C SER A 22 12.20 32.19 36.02
N SER A 23 11.71 31.40 36.99
CA SER A 23 11.91 29.94 37.02
C SER A 23 11.16 29.22 35.90
N LEU A 24 9.93 29.65 35.58
CA LEU A 24 9.15 29.15 34.45
C LEU A 24 9.80 29.51 33.10
N SER A 25 10.35 30.71 32.95
CA SER A 25 11.04 31.11 31.71
C SER A 25 12.32 30.31 31.43
N VAL A 26 13.07 29.97 32.49
CA VAL A 26 14.28 29.15 32.40
C VAL A 26 13.91 27.68 32.12
N LEU A 27 12.90 27.14 32.81
CA LEU A 27 12.42 25.77 32.55
C LEU A 27 11.86 25.61 31.12
N HIS A 28 11.15 26.62 30.61
CA HIS A 28 10.62 26.61 29.25
C HIS A 28 11.72 26.73 28.19
N LYS A 29 12.76 27.53 28.47
CA LYS A 29 13.93 27.66 27.61
C LYS A 29 14.78 26.39 27.58
N ASP A 30 15.02 25.77 28.73
CA ASP A 30 15.78 24.52 28.83
C ASP A 30 15.05 23.34 28.18
N MET A 31 13.72 23.24 28.33
CA MET A 31 12.93 22.24 27.60
C MET A 31 12.91 22.55 26.10
N SER A 32 12.74 23.81 25.70
CA SER A 32 12.82 24.22 24.30
C SER A 32 14.15 23.81 23.67
N ASP A 33 15.29 24.09 24.30
CA ASP A 33 16.61 23.79 23.73
C ASP A 33 16.87 22.27 23.57
N VAL A 34 16.21 21.44 24.38
CA VAL A 34 16.27 19.95 24.29
C VAL A 34 15.31 19.39 23.25
N TYR A 35 14.05 19.86 23.20
CA TYR A 35 13.03 19.32 22.30
C TYR A 35 13.03 19.96 20.92
N LEU A 36 13.52 21.18 20.76
CA LEU A 36 13.52 21.91 19.49
C LEU A 36 14.31 21.19 18.39
N PRO A 37 15.51 20.60 18.64
CA PRO A 37 16.21 19.80 17.64
C PRO A 37 15.41 18.56 17.22
N THR A 38 14.74 17.89 18.16
CA THR A 38 13.92 16.71 17.88
C THR A 38 12.67 17.07 17.09
N ILE A 39 11.96 18.14 17.46
CA ILE A 39 10.79 18.66 16.74
C ILE A 39 11.21 19.06 15.33
N THR A 40 12.31 19.81 15.18
CA THR A 40 12.82 20.25 13.89
C THR A 40 13.19 19.04 13.01
N GLY A 41 13.90 18.06 13.57
CA GLY A 41 14.24 16.81 12.88
C GLY A 41 13.02 16.03 12.41
N LEU A 42 12.02 15.87 13.28
CA LEU A 42 10.76 15.21 12.92
C LEU A 42 10.00 15.98 11.83
N THR A 43 9.92 17.32 11.91
CA THR A 43 9.29 18.12 10.87
C THR A 43 9.99 17.99 9.52
N HIS A 44 11.32 17.84 9.48
CA HIS A 44 12.02 17.57 8.22
C HIS A 44 11.67 16.20 7.64
N ILE A 45 11.55 15.17 8.49
CA ILE A 45 11.11 13.83 8.06
C ILE A 45 9.69 13.90 7.51
N PHE A 46 8.76 14.54 8.22
CA PHE A 46 7.38 14.72 7.75
C PHE A 46 7.31 15.53 6.46
N ASN A 47 8.09 16.59 6.32
CA ASN A 47 8.14 17.40 5.09
C ASN A 47 8.70 16.59 3.92
N PHE A 48 9.76 15.80 4.13
CA PHE A 48 10.30 14.93 3.09
C PHE A 48 9.28 13.87 2.67
N TYR A 49 8.61 13.24 3.64
CA TYR A 49 7.56 12.27 3.38
C TYR A 49 6.36 12.88 2.65
N ALA A 50 5.94 14.10 3.01
CA ALA A 50 4.87 14.81 2.33
C ALA A 50 5.21 15.15 0.88
N ILE A 51 6.45 15.57 0.61
CA ILE A 51 6.95 15.78 -0.76
C ILE A 51 6.98 14.45 -1.52
N PHE A 52 7.50 13.38 -0.92
CA PHE A 52 7.52 12.05 -1.52
C PHE A 52 6.11 11.60 -1.92
N LEU A 53 5.14 11.69 -1.00
CA LEU A 53 3.74 11.36 -1.27
C LEU A 53 3.12 12.26 -2.35
N LEU A 54 3.45 13.55 -2.39
CA LEU A 54 2.97 14.45 -3.44
C LEU A 54 3.43 13.96 -4.81
N PHE A 55 4.70 13.56 -4.93
CA PHE A 55 5.23 13.03 -6.17
C PHE A 55 4.58 11.70 -6.56
N ASP A 56 4.48 10.78 -5.62
CA ASP A 56 4.02 9.41 -5.87
C ASP A 56 2.52 9.33 -6.14
N LEU A 57 1.70 10.10 -5.41
CA LEU A 57 0.23 10.04 -5.53
C LEU A 57 -0.34 10.95 -6.62
N TYR A 58 0.35 12.04 -6.96
CA TYR A 58 -0.22 13.05 -7.86
C TYR A 58 0.66 13.32 -9.07
N ILE A 59 1.93 13.66 -8.88
CA ILE A 59 2.79 14.12 -9.98
C ILE A 59 3.09 12.98 -10.95
N ILE A 60 3.66 11.87 -10.46
CA ILE A 60 4.03 10.72 -11.30
C ILE A 60 2.78 10.15 -12.01
N PRO A 61 1.65 9.88 -11.34
CA PRO A 61 0.44 9.41 -12.01
C PRO A 61 -0.10 10.39 -13.05
N PHE A 62 -0.06 11.71 -12.79
CA PHE A 62 -0.46 12.71 -13.78
C PHE A 62 0.37 12.61 -15.05
N TYR A 63 1.71 12.55 -14.94
CA TYR A 63 2.57 12.44 -16.12
C TYR A 63 2.40 11.10 -16.84
N LYS A 64 2.20 10.00 -16.11
CA LYS A 64 1.90 8.68 -16.72
C LYS A 64 0.57 8.69 -17.49
N ASN A 65 -0.50 9.21 -16.89
CA ASN A 65 -1.82 9.28 -17.52
C ASN A 65 -1.85 10.15 -18.78
N ASN A 66 -0.96 11.14 -18.88
CA ASN A 66 -0.80 11.97 -20.07
C ASN A 66 0.20 11.39 -21.09
N GLY A 67 0.73 10.19 -20.87
CA GLY A 67 1.69 9.52 -21.76
C GLY A 67 3.09 10.16 -21.77
N LEU A 68 3.40 11.00 -20.79
CA LEU A 68 4.68 11.71 -20.67
C LEU A 68 5.73 10.89 -19.91
N LEU A 69 5.29 9.92 -19.12
CA LEU A 69 6.15 8.91 -18.50
C LEU A 69 5.68 7.52 -18.92
N PRO A 70 6.60 6.60 -19.29
CA PRO A 70 6.23 5.23 -19.59
C PRO A 70 5.74 4.51 -18.32
N PRO A 71 4.84 3.53 -18.47
CA PRO A 71 4.47 2.66 -17.36
C PRO A 71 5.66 1.82 -16.92
N SER A 72 5.70 1.45 -15.64
CA SER A 72 6.70 0.52 -15.12
C SER A 72 6.39 -0.91 -15.60
N LYS A 73 7.38 -1.80 -15.47
CA LYS A 73 7.18 -3.22 -15.83
C LYS A 73 6.09 -3.87 -14.98
N GLU A 74 6.01 -3.50 -13.71
CA GLU A 74 5.01 -3.98 -12.76
C GLU A 74 3.61 -3.48 -13.13
N GLU A 75 3.48 -2.23 -13.58
CA GLU A 75 2.21 -1.68 -14.06
C GLU A 75 1.74 -2.36 -15.35
N ILE A 76 2.66 -2.61 -16.29
CA ILE A 76 2.35 -3.37 -17.52
C ILE A 76 1.89 -4.77 -17.15
N ARG A 77 2.62 -5.47 -16.27
CA ARG A 77 2.25 -6.81 -15.82
C ARG A 77 0.89 -6.82 -15.14
N ALA A 78 0.64 -5.91 -14.20
CA ALA A 78 -0.65 -5.81 -13.52
C ALA A 78 -1.81 -5.52 -14.49
N TYR A 79 -1.59 -4.66 -15.48
CA TYR A 79 -2.57 -4.37 -16.51
C TYR A 79 -2.86 -5.59 -17.39
N ASN A 80 -1.81 -6.30 -17.84
CA ASN A 80 -1.99 -7.51 -18.64
C ASN A 80 -2.65 -8.64 -17.85
N MET A 81 -2.34 -8.79 -16.56
CA MET A 81 -3.06 -9.71 -15.65
C MET A 81 -4.53 -9.33 -15.52
N PHE A 82 -4.85 -8.04 -15.40
CA PHE A 82 -6.23 -7.57 -15.37
C PHE A 82 -6.98 -7.95 -16.65
N LEU A 83 -6.38 -7.74 -17.83
CA LEU A 83 -6.98 -8.15 -19.10
C LEU A 83 -7.14 -9.67 -19.22
N ALA A 84 -6.15 -10.43 -18.74
CA ALA A 84 -6.21 -11.90 -18.75
C ALA A 84 -7.31 -12.49 -17.86
N LEU A 85 -7.84 -11.76 -16.89
CA LEU A 85 -9.01 -12.21 -16.12
C LEU A 85 -10.23 -12.44 -17.02
N ASP A 86 -10.41 -11.57 -18.02
CA ASP A 86 -11.56 -11.60 -18.92
C ASP A 86 -11.43 -12.65 -20.04
N ASP A 87 -10.24 -13.20 -20.26
CA ASP A 87 -10.05 -14.29 -21.24
C ASP A 87 -10.96 -15.49 -20.89
N PRO A 88 -11.76 -16.02 -21.83
CA PRO A 88 -12.60 -17.17 -21.56
C PRO A 88 -11.73 -18.40 -21.25
N LEU A 89 -12.15 -19.21 -20.28
CA LEU A 89 -11.45 -20.45 -19.98
C LEU A 89 -11.59 -21.44 -21.13
N PHE A 90 -10.49 -22.07 -21.52
CA PHE A 90 -10.56 -23.20 -22.43
C PHE A 90 -11.28 -24.38 -21.78
N THR A 91 -11.95 -25.15 -22.63
CA THR A 91 -12.71 -26.34 -22.29
C THR A 91 -12.12 -27.54 -23.02
N PRO A 92 -12.45 -28.79 -22.65
CA PRO A 92 -12.05 -29.96 -23.42
C PRO A 92 -12.46 -29.91 -24.91
N ILE A 93 -13.46 -29.09 -25.26
CA ILE A 93 -13.95 -28.91 -26.64
C ILE A 93 -13.18 -27.81 -27.38
N THR A 94 -12.83 -26.74 -26.68
CA THR A 94 -12.23 -25.53 -27.28
C THR A 94 -10.71 -25.49 -27.18
N ALA A 95 -10.12 -26.35 -26.37
CA ALA A 95 -8.67 -26.45 -26.20
C ALA A 95 -7.97 -26.86 -27.49
N GLU A 96 -6.77 -26.31 -27.70
CA GLU A 96 -5.90 -26.67 -28.82
C GLU A 96 -5.29 -28.05 -28.61
N GLN A 97 -4.88 -28.35 -27.38
CA GLN A 97 -4.33 -29.64 -26.98
C GLN A 97 -4.48 -29.83 -25.47
N TYR A 98 -4.48 -31.08 -25.01
CA TYR A 98 -4.37 -31.44 -23.60
C TYR A 98 -3.97 -32.92 -23.49
N PRO A 99 -3.29 -33.33 -22.41
CA PRO A 99 -2.82 -34.71 -22.23
C PRO A 99 -3.96 -35.69 -21.95
N LEU A 100 -3.68 -36.98 -22.03
CA LEU A 100 -4.61 -38.00 -21.53
C LEU A 100 -4.62 -37.99 -19.99
N LYS A 101 -5.68 -38.55 -19.39
CA LYS A 101 -5.80 -38.62 -17.92
C LYS A 101 -4.61 -39.31 -17.25
N GLU A 102 -4.04 -40.30 -17.92
CA GLU A 102 -2.94 -41.13 -17.41
C GLU A 102 -1.59 -40.41 -17.41
N ASP A 103 -1.49 -39.31 -18.17
CA ASP A 103 -0.25 -38.53 -18.35
C ASP A 103 -0.26 -37.23 -17.52
N LEU A 104 -1.23 -37.08 -16.63
CA LEU A 104 -1.43 -35.89 -15.81
C LEU A 104 -0.75 -36.05 -14.45
N ASP A 105 0.26 -35.22 -14.17
CA ASP A 105 1.00 -35.17 -12.91
C ASP A 105 0.67 -33.89 -12.09
N GLU A 106 0.68 -34.01 -10.75
CA GLU A 106 0.30 -32.94 -9.80
C GLU A 106 1.24 -31.72 -9.85
N ASP A 107 2.51 -31.91 -10.21
CA ASP A 107 3.52 -30.85 -10.21
C ASP A 107 3.79 -30.26 -11.61
N GLU A 108 3.00 -30.65 -12.62
CA GLU A 108 3.21 -30.23 -14.02
C GLU A 108 2.12 -29.30 -14.56
N LEU A 109 2.53 -28.45 -15.52
CA LEU A 109 1.64 -27.57 -16.26
C LEU A 109 1.50 -28.03 -17.70
N TYR A 110 0.28 -28.33 -18.12
CA TYR A 110 0.00 -28.80 -19.47
C TYR A 110 -0.67 -27.71 -20.29
N TYR A 111 -0.01 -27.24 -21.35
CA TYR A 111 -0.55 -26.19 -22.21
C TYR A 111 -1.87 -26.62 -22.85
N VAL A 112 -2.87 -25.73 -22.79
CA VAL A 112 -4.23 -25.94 -23.28
C VAL A 112 -4.54 -25.12 -24.52
N GLY A 113 -4.07 -23.87 -24.54
CA GLY A 113 -4.38 -22.94 -25.62
C GLY A 113 -3.92 -21.52 -25.30
N THR A 114 -3.93 -20.66 -26.33
CA THR A 114 -3.58 -19.24 -26.19
C THR A 114 -4.84 -18.38 -26.33
N GLY A 115 -5.17 -17.63 -25.27
CA GLY A 115 -6.22 -16.61 -25.26
C GLY A 115 -5.77 -15.30 -25.91
N GLU A 116 -6.54 -14.23 -25.73
CA GLU A 116 -6.19 -12.91 -26.26
C GLU A 116 -5.04 -12.28 -25.46
N HIS A 117 -4.99 -12.55 -24.14
CA HIS A 117 -4.09 -11.89 -23.21
C HIS A 117 -3.24 -12.87 -22.38
N ALA A 118 -3.61 -14.15 -22.31
CA ALA A 118 -2.84 -15.15 -21.59
C ALA A 118 -2.85 -16.53 -22.25
N LYS A 119 -1.78 -17.29 -22.02
CA LYS A 119 -1.74 -18.73 -22.28
C LYS A 119 -2.34 -19.48 -21.11
N GLN A 120 -3.10 -20.53 -21.40
CA GLN A 120 -3.78 -21.32 -20.37
C GLN A 120 -3.18 -22.72 -20.26
N TYR A 121 -3.06 -23.19 -19.04
CA TYR A 121 -2.45 -24.47 -18.68
C TYR A 121 -3.35 -25.24 -17.71
N ILE A 122 -3.47 -26.54 -17.88
CA ILE A 122 -4.02 -27.44 -16.86
C ILE A 122 -2.97 -27.62 -15.78
N ALA A 123 -3.40 -27.50 -14.53
CA ALA A 123 -2.65 -27.85 -13.33
C ALA A 123 -3.55 -28.72 -12.44
N ILE A 124 -2.96 -29.71 -11.78
CA ILE A 124 -3.63 -30.49 -10.74
C ILE A 124 -3.01 -30.09 -9.41
N THR A 125 -3.74 -29.29 -8.65
CA THR A 125 -3.30 -28.96 -7.30
C THR A 125 -4.51 -28.80 -6.40
N ASP A 126 -4.32 -29.17 -5.13
CA ASP A 126 -5.23 -28.81 -4.05
C ASP A 126 -4.89 -27.42 -3.47
N ASP A 127 -3.79 -26.81 -3.90
CA ASP A 127 -3.33 -25.53 -3.40
C ASP A 127 -3.96 -24.35 -4.17
N GLU A 128 -4.86 -23.64 -3.50
CA GLU A 128 -5.41 -22.38 -4.01
C GLU A 128 -4.35 -21.25 -4.06
N TYR A 129 -3.14 -21.47 -3.52
CA TYR A 129 -2.03 -20.51 -3.43
C TYR A 129 -0.85 -20.80 -4.36
N LEU A 130 -1.09 -21.43 -5.51
CA LEU A 130 -0.07 -21.51 -6.56
C LEU A 130 0.51 -20.13 -6.90
N GLU A 131 1.83 -20.03 -7.01
CA GLU A 131 2.58 -18.79 -7.36
C GLU A 131 2.35 -18.28 -8.80
N TYR A 132 1.33 -18.81 -9.50
CA TYR A 132 1.01 -18.42 -10.87
C TYR A 132 0.07 -17.22 -10.91
N ASP A 133 0.15 -16.48 -12.02
CA ASP A 133 -0.47 -15.16 -12.17
C ASP A 133 -1.99 -15.19 -11.89
N LEU A 134 -2.70 -16.22 -12.37
CA LEU A 134 -4.13 -16.40 -12.19
C LEU A 134 -4.51 -17.89 -12.27
N VAL A 135 -5.15 -18.43 -11.22
CA VAL A 135 -5.56 -19.84 -11.16
C VAL A 135 -7.07 -19.94 -10.93
N VAL A 136 -7.77 -20.70 -11.77
CA VAL A 136 -9.23 -20.84 -11.71
C VAL A 136 -9.66 -22.30 -11.91
N ARG A 137 -10.54 -22.81 -11.07
CA ARG A 137 -11.08 -24.18 -11.22
C ARG A 137 -11.90 -24.32 -12.50
N SER A 138 -11.56 -25.29 -13.34
CA SER A 138 -12.34 -25.61 -14.54
C SER A 138 -13.29 -26.78 -14.29
N ARG A 139 -14.59 -26.48 -14.27
CA ARG A 139 -15.64 -27.52 -14.09
C ARG A 139 -15.67 -28.53 -15.23
N GLU A 140 -15.37 -28.08 -16.45
CA GLU A 140 -15.47 -28.93 -17.64
C GLU A 140 -14.31 -29.90 -17.73
N PHE A 141 -13.08 -29.44 -17.51
CA PHE A 141 -11.94 -30.35 -17.42
C PHE A 141 -12.05 -31.26 -16.20
N SER A 142 -12.55 -30.74 -15.07
CA SER A 142 -12.75 -31.58 -13.89
C SER A 142 -13.75 -32.72 -14.15
N ALA A 143 -14.84 -32.43 -14.88
CA ALA A 143 -15.81 -33.45 -15.28
C ALA A 143 -15.27 -34.40 -16.36
N HIS A 144 -14.43 -33.90 -17.28
CA HIS A 144 -13.83 -34.71 -18.34
C HIS A 144 -12.86 -35.76 -17.78
N TYR A 145 -12.05 -35.37 -16.81
CA TYR A 145 -11.08 -36.26 -16.18
C TYR A 145 -11.58 -36.92 -14.91
N ASP A 146 -12.74 -36.54 -14.36
CA ASP A 146 -13.22 -37.02 -13.05
C ASP A 146 -12.17 -36.79 -11.94
N MET A 147 -11.64 -35.56 -11.88
CA MET A 147 -10.64 -35.10 -10.91
C MET A 147 -10.68 -33.57 -10.79
N ASP A 148 -10.13 -32.96 -9.74
CA ASP A 148 -10.12 -31.50 -9.60
C ASP A 148 -9.02 -30.87 -10.47
N ILE A 149 -9.46 -30.13 -11.48
CA ILE A 149 -8.58 -29.48 -12.46
C ILE A 149 -8.65 -27.96 -12.29
N MET A 150 -7.46 -27.37 -12.13
CA MET A 150 -7.25 -25.94 -12.15
C MET A 150 -6.72 -25.53 -13.52
N ILE A 151 -7.12 -24.35 -13.98
CA ILE A 151 -6.56 -23.69 -15.15
C ILE A 151 -5.74 -22.51 -14.67
N CYS A 152 -4.44 -22.55 -14.98
CA CYS A 152 -3.51 -21.45 -14.76
C CYS A 152 -3.45 -20.60 -16.02
N LYS A 153 -3.69 -19.30 -15.91
CA LYS A 153 -3.44 -18.33 -16.97
C LYS A 153 -2.09 -17.67 -16.71
N ILE A 154 -1.18 -17.79 -17.67
CA ILE A 154 0.14 -17.17 -17.64
C ILE A 154 0.17 -16.07 -18.68
N VAL A 155 0.48 -14.87 -18.22
CA VAL A 155 0.58 -13.69 -19.09
C VAL A 155 1.97 -13.64 -19.71
N ASP A 156 2.05 -13.56 -21.03
CA ASP A 156 3.34 -13.36 -21.71
C ASP A 156 3.85 -11.93 -21.38
N ASN A 157 5.08 -11.83 -20.85
CA ASN A 157 5.75 -10.57 -20.53
C ASN A 157 6.21 -9.79 -21.77
#